data_AF-A0A2G2YW71-F1
#
_entry.id   AF-A0A2G2YW71-F1
#
_cell.length_a   1.000
_cell.length_b   1.000
_cell.length_c   1.000
_cell.angle_alpha   90.00
_cell.angle_beta   90.00
_cell.angle_gamma   90.00
#
_symmetry.space_group_name_H-M   'P 1'
#
loop_
_entity.id
_entity.type
_entity.pdbx_description
1 polymer ?
#
loop_
_entity_poly.entity_id
_entity_poly.type
_entity_poly.pdbx_seq_one_letter_code
_entity_poly.pdbx_strand_id
1 'polypeptide(L)'
;MLLLWNPSTRESIKLPTQYLKSPPEKYLYGLGYDSTSHDYKITQIDAFEECDDGIPDEILAIKSASRRKTSEYAGGICAIQTRLREFCLAFVEGAFHWEVINTRCVVSFNISNETNEKMPLPVTPYTNSGRKTLLSS
;
A
#
# COMPACT_ATOMS: atom_id res chain seq x y z
N MET A 1 17.20 6.15 -10.06
CA MET A 1 17.86 5.04 -9.33
C MET A 1 17.25 4.98 -7.94
N LEU A 2 16.89 3.79 -7.45
CA LEU A 2 16.30 3.60 -6.13
C LEU A 2 17.24 2.77 -5.25
N LEU A 3 17.46 3.21 -4.02
CA LEU A 3 18.38 2.60 -3.06
C LEU A 3 17.62 2.30 -1.77
N LEU A 4 17.74 1.08 -1.28
CA LEU A 4 17.40 0.75 0.10
C LEU A 4 18.63 1.03 0.96
N TRP A 5 18.52 1.99 1.87
CA TRP A 5 19.61 2.35 2.78
C TRP A 5 19.26 1.97 4.21
N ASN A 6 20.16 1.23 4.86
CA ASN A 6 20.09 0.97 6.29
C ASN A 6 20.94 2.01 7.04
N PRO A 7 20.34 3.00 7.70
CA PRO A 7 21.11 4.04 8.41
C PRO A 7 21.92 3.49 9.58
N SER A 8 21.49 2.39 10.20
CA SER A 8 22.13 1.80 11.37
C SER A 8 23.40 1.03 11.00
N THR A 9 23.42 0.34 9.85
CA THR A 9 24.62 -0.39 9.38
C THR A 9 25.43 0.41 8.35
N ARG A 10 24.88 1.51 7.83
CA ARG A 10 25.42 2.32 6.72
C ARG A 10 25.53 1.55 5.40
N GLU A 11 24.90 0.40 5.30
CA GLU A 11 24.86 -0.39 4.08
C GLU A 11 23.73 0.09 3.18
N SER A 12 23.91 -0.07 1.87
CA SER A 12 22.88 0.23 0.89
C SER A 12 22.82 -0.85 -0.17
N ILE A 13 21.62 -1.18 -0.61
CA ILE A 13 21.37 -2.10 -1.70
C ILE A 13 20.70 -1.32 -2.83
N LYS A 14 21.25 -1.47 -4.04
CA LYS A 14 20.62 -0.94 -5.25
C LYS A 14 19.48 -1.86 -5.63
N LEU A 15 18.26 -1.31 -5.63
CA LEU A 15 17.10 -2.08 -6.04
C LEU A 15 17.10 -2.21 -7.57
N PRO A 16 16.68 -3.36 -8.12
CA PRO A 16 16.57 -3.55 -9.57
C PRO A 16 15.48 -2.64 -10.15
N THR A 17 15.86 -1.43 -10.56
CA THR A 17 14.97 -0.41 -11.13
C THR A 17 14.59 -0.65 -12.59
N GLN A 18 14.48 -1.91 -13.06
CA GLN A 18 14.19 -2.17 -14.47
C GLN A 18 12.79 -1.63 -14.83
N TYR A 19 12.79 -0.47 -15.48
CA TYR A 19 11.66 0.25 -16.06
C TYR A 19 10.48 0.48 -15.11
N LEU A 20 10.69 1.28 -14.07
CA LEU A 20 9.57 2.08 -13.57
C LEU A 20 9.06 2.89 -14.77
N LYS A 21 7.85 2.59 -15.26
CA LYS A 21 7.23 3.33 -16.37
C LYS A 21 7.01 4.80 -16.01
N SER A 22 7.07 5.13 -14.72
CA SER A 22 6.83 6.45 -14.16
C SER A 22 7.90 6.80 -13.09
N PRO A 23 8.08 8.09 -12.74
CA PRO A 23 9.10 8.49 -11.77
C PRO A 23 8.82 7.91 -10.38
N PRO A 24 9.85 7.60 -9.55
CA PRO A 24 9.68 6.98 -8.23
C PRO A 24 8.75 7.76 -7.29
N GLU A 25 8.66 9.07 -7.45
CA GLU A 25 7.77 9.97 -6.73
C GLU A 25 6.28 9.64 -6.94
N LYS A 26 5.96 8.82 -7.95
CA LYS A 26 4.61 8.33 -8.18
C LYS A 26 4.16 7.21 -7.28
N TYR A 27 5.05 6.64 -6.48
CA TYR A 27 4.75 5.43 -5.76
C TYR A 27 4.87 5.60 -4.25
N LEU A 28 3.97 4.94 -3.54
CA LEU A 28 4.13 4.66 -2.12
C LEU A 28 4.91 3.36 -1.97
N TYR A 29 5.90 3.37 -1.08
CA TYR A 29 6.75 2.22 -0.79
C TYR A 29 6.54 1.77 0.65
N GLY A 30 6.32 0.46 0.83
CA GLY A 30 6.28 -0.21 2.13
C GLY A 30 7.45 -1.17 2.24
N LEU A 31 8.14 -1.19 3.37
CA LEU A 31 9.18 -2.19 3.70
C LEU A 31 8.68 -3.07 4.84
N GLY A 32 8.72 -4.38 4.64
CA GLY A 32 8.20 -5.37 5.60
C GLY A 32 9.08 -6.60 5.63
N TYR A 33 9.21 -7.20 6.82
CA TYR A 33 9.92 -8.47 6.97
C TYR A 33 8.92 -9.62 6.90
N ASP A 34 9.13 -10.53 5.95
CA ASP A 34 8.35 -11.76 5.82
C ASP A 34 9.06 -12.90 6.55
N SER A 35 8.52 -13.30 7.70
CA SER A 35 9.06 -14.41 8.49
C SER A 35 8.94 -15.77 7.79
N THR A 36 8.02 -15.92 6.83
CA THR A 36 7.82 -17.19 6.11
C THR A 36 8.97 -17.42 5.13
N SER A 37 9.26 -16.41 4.29
CA SER A 37 10.38 -16.47 3.34
C SER A 37 11.73 -16.05 3.95
N HIS A 38 11.72 -15.56 5.20
CA HIS A 38 12.89 -15.01 5.89
C HIS A 38 13.56 -13.87 5.09
N ASP A 39 12.77 -13.09 4.36
CA ASP A 39 13.22 -12.05 3.43
C ASP A 39 12.55 -10.70 3.75
N TYR A 40 13.23 -9.61 3.39
CA TYR A 40 12.59 -8.30 3.35
C TYR A 40 11.90 -8.14 2.00
N LYS A 41 10.65 -7.70 2.06
CA LYS A 41 9.84 -7.39 0.88
C LYS A 41 9.56 -5.90 0.83
N ILE A 42 9.70 -5.34 -0.36
CA ILE A 42 9.28 -3.99 -0.69
C ILE A 42 8.00 -4.09 -1.50
N THR A 43 6.94 -3.45 -1.02
CA THR A 43 5.68 -3.32 -1.76
C THR A 43 5.59 -1.92 -2.32
N GLN A 44 5.15 -1.82 -3.57
CA GLN A 44 4.99 -0.58 -4.29
C GLN A 44 3.53 -0.44 -4.73
N ILE A 45 2.95 0.74 -4.51
CA ILE A 45 1.59 1.07 -4.93
C ILE A 45 1.60 2.40 -5.68
N ASP A 46 1.00 2.45 -6.87
CA ASP A 46 0.81 3.65 -7.66
C ASP A 46 -0.12 4.59 -6.93
N ALA A 47 0.43 5.73 -6.59
CA ALA A 47 -0.22 6.73 -5.77
C ALA A 47 -1.11 7.65 -6.63
N PHE A 48 -1.09 7.52 -7.96
CA PHE A 48 -1.71 8.45 -8.92
C PHE A 48 -2.81 7.82 -9.78
N GLU A 49 -3.05 6.52 -9.66
CA GLU A 49 -4.14 5.82 -10.35
C GLU A 49 -5.28 5.50 -9.39
N GLU A 50 -6.51 5.44 -9.90
CA GLU A 50 -7.61 4.81 -9.16
C GLU A 50 -7.26 3.32 -9.07
N CYS A 51 -6.56 2.93 -7.99
CA CYS A 51 -6.11 1.56 -7.82
C CYS A 51 -7.28 0.60 -8.00
N ASP A 52 -7.04 -0.42 -8.81
CA ASP A 52 -7.88 -1.61 -8.91
C ASP A 52 -7.89 -2.28 -7.53
N ASP A 53 -8.92 -1.98 -6.75
CA ASP A 53 -9.29 -2.64 -5.50
C ASP A 53 -8.23 -2.75 -4.38
N GLY A 54 -7.11 -2.02 -4.47
CA GLY A 54 -6.03 -2.07 -3.49
C GLY A 54 -5.09 -3.27 -3.68
N ILE A 55 -4.88 -3.70 -4.91
CA ILE A 55 -3.79 -4.65 -5.20
C ILE A 55 -2.50 -3.84 -5.33
N PRO A 56 -1.40 -4.24 -4.68
CA PRO A 56 -0.11 -3.60 -4.94
C PRO A 56 0.27 -3.75 -6.41
N ASP A 57 1.04 -2.82 -6.96
CA ASP A 57 1.50 -2.96 -8.35
C ASP A 57 2.64 -3.96 -8.46
N GLU A 58 3.46 -4.00 -7.42
CA GLU A 58 4.68 -4.79 -7.40
C GLU A 58 5.11 -5.16 -5.98
N ILE A 59 5.69 -6.36 -5.89
CA ILE A 59 6.37 -6.87 -4.71
C ILE A 59 7.79 -7.27 -5.12
N LEU A 60 8.77 -6.76 -4.39
CA LEU A 60 10.18 -7.06 -4.57
C LEU A 60 10.73 -7.73 -3.30
N ALA A 61 11.19 -8.97 -3.42
CA ALA A 61 11.88 -9.69 -2.37
C ALA A 61 13.40 -9.51 -2.52
N ILE A 62 14.07 -9.05 -1.46
CA ILE A 62 15.43 -8.51 -1.53
C ILE A 62 16.48 -9.62 -1.62
N LYS A 63 16.45 -10.61 -0.72
CA LYS A 63 17.43 -11.70 -0.69
C LYS A 63 17.28 -12.62 -1.89
N SER A 64 16.04 -12.95 -2.24
CA SER A 64 15.75 -13.81 -3.39
C SER A 64 15.89 -13.08 -4.73
N ALA A 65 16.07 -11.75 -4.73
CA ALA A 65 16.09 -10.90 -5.90
C ALA A 65 14.88 -11.14 -6.83
N SER A 66 13.75 -11.55 -6.26
CA SER A 66 12.53 -11.90 -6.97
C SER A 66 11.60 -10.70 -7.05
N ARG A 67 11.03 -10.47 -8.23
CA ARG A 67 10.09 -9.38 -8.50
C ARG A 67 8.81 -9.97 -9.06
N ARG A 68 7.68 -9.61 -8.47
CA ARG A 68 6.37 -10.04 -8.94
C ARG A 68 5.49 -8.82 -9.17
N LYS A 69 4.96 -8.70 -10.40
CA LYS A 69 3.92 -7.73 -10.72
C LYS A 69 2.57 -8.34 -10.31
N THR A 70 1.80 -7.60 -9.54
CA THR A 70 0.53 -8.08 -8.97
C THR A 70 -0.69 -7.45 -9.64
N SER A 71 -0.50 -6.34 -10.36
CA SER A 71 -1.52 -5.69 -11.20
C SER A 71 -1.11 -5.72 -12.68
N GLU A 72 -2.01 -6.11 -13.58
CA GLU A 72 -1.80 -6.01 -15.04
C GLU A 72 -2.19 -4.63 -15.61
N TYR A 73 -2.81 -3.78 -14.80
CA TYR A 73 -3.39 -2.53 -15.28
C TYR A 73 -2.32 -1.56 -15.81
N ALA A 74 -2.67 -0.84 -16.88
CA ALA A 74 -1.86 0.20 -17.50
C ALA A 74 -2.74 1.46 -17.54
N GLY A 75 -2.72 2.26 -16.48
CA GLY A 75 -3.64 3.37 -16.33
C GLY A 75 -3.16 4.71 -16.87
N GLY A 76 -4.13 5.63 -16.87
CA GLY A 76 -4.01 7.06 -17.15
C GLY A 76 -4.00 7.90 -15.87
N ILE A 77 -3.77 9.20 -16.03
CA ILE A 77 -3.38 10.14 -14.96
C ILE A 77 -4.58 10.55 -14.08
N CYS A 78 -4.47 10.50 -12.74
CA CYS A 78 -5.45 11.08 -11.80
C CYS A 78 -4.84 12.08 -10.78
N ALA A 79 -5.69 12.99 -10.29
CA ALA A 79 -5.39 14.21 -9.54
C ALA A 79 -5.10 14.00 -8.03
N ILE A 80 -4.33 12.98 -7.67
CA ILE A 80 -4.12 12.54 -6.27
C ILE A 80 -2.97 13.32 -5.56
N GLN A 81 -2.33 14.26 -6.27
CA GLN A 81 -1.10 14.96 -5.85
C GLN A 81 -1.14 15.64 -4.46
N THR A 82 -2.31 16.01 -3.95
CA THR A 82 -2.46 16.70 -2.65
C THR A 82 -2.69 15.77 -1.45
N ARG A 83 -3.12 14.52 -1.64
CA ARG A 83 -3.42 13.58 -0.53
C ARG A 83 -2.26 12.63 -0.20
N LEU A 84 -1.33 12.43 -1.12
CA LEU A 84 -0.23 11.45 -0.97
C LEU A 84 0.76 11.76 0.14
N ARG A 85 0.87 13.03 0.57
CA ARG A 85 1.70 13.39 1.72
C ARG A 85 1.22 12.80 3.04
N GLU A 86 0.01 12.25 3.10
CA GLU A 86 -0.60 11.71 4.32
C GLU A 86 -0.70 10.17 4.33
N PHE A 87 -0.37 9.50 3.21
CA PHE A 87 -0.48 8.04 3.14
C PHE A 87 0.82 7.34 3.49
N CYS A 88 0.74 6.41 4.42
CA CYS A 88 1.81 5.50 4.80
C CYS A 88 1.32 4.07 4.62
N LEU A 89 2.22 3.18 4.20
CA LEU A 89 1.99 1.74 4.20
C LEU A 89 2.40 1.19 5.56
N ALA A 90 1.47 1.19 6.52
CA ALA A 90 1.74 0.73 7.87
C ALA A 90 1.94 -0.80 7.88
N PHE A 91 3.10 -1.27 8.32
CA PHE A 91 3.39 -2.69 8.42
C PHE A 91 3.06 -3.21 9.82
N VAL A 92 2.04 -4.07 9.91
CA VAL A 92 1.53 -4.64 11.17
C VAL A 92 1.19 -6.10 10.93
N GLU A 93 1.65 -7.00 11.83
CA GLU A 93 1.33 -8.43 11.81
C GLU A 93 1.54 -9.13 10.46
N GLY A 94 2.62 -8.77 9.74
CA GLY A 94 2.94 -9.40 8.45
C GLY A 94 2.13 -8.87 7.27
N ALA A 95 1.40 -7.76 7.44
CA ALA A 95 0.64 -7.13 6.38
C ALA A 95 0.86 -5.61 6.31
N PHE A 96 0.80 -5.07 5.09
CA PHE A 96 0.74 -3.63 4.85
C PHE A 96 -0.71 -3.15 4.89
N HIS A 97 -0.93 -2.01 5.52
CA HIS A 97 -2.24 -1.39 5.65
C HIS A 97 -2.22 0.03 5.10
N TRP A 98 -3.22 0.38 4.29
CA TRP A 98 -3.43 1.74 3.82
C TRP A 98 -4.91 2.05 3.67
N GLU A 99 -5.26 3.32 3.86
CA GLU A 99 -6.63 3.80 3.69
C GLU A 99 -6.90 4.08 2.20
N VAL A 100 -8.07 3.65 1.73
CA VAL A 100 -8.59 3.95 0.40
C VAL A 100 -9.69 5.01 0.53
N ILE A 101 -9.39 6.24 0.12
CA ILE A 101 -10.29 7.40 0.30
C ILE A 101 -11.65 7.19 -0.38
N ASN A 102 -11.63 6.68 -1.61
CA ASN A 102 -12.84 6.57 -2.44
C ASN A 102 -13.86 5.61 -1.83
N THR A 103 -13.39 4.49 -1.29
CA THR A 103 -14.23 3.44 -0.69
C THR A 103 -14.38 3.56 0.82
N ARG A 104 -13.66 4.49 1.47
CA ARG A 104 -13.63 4.66 2.94
C ARG A 104 -13.41 3.34 3.67
N CYS A 105 -12.41 2.60 3.23
CA CYS A 105 -12.00 1.33 3.83
C CYS A 105 -10.48 1.30 3.99
N VAL A 106 -9.99 0.40 4.85
CA VAL A 106 -8.58 0.04 4.91
C VAL A 106 -8.36 -1.20 4.07
N VAL A 107 -7.35 -1.21 3.23
CA VAL A 107 -6.88 -2.43 2.57
C VAL A 107 -5.71 -2.97 3.38
N SER A 108 -5.77 -4.26 3.70
CA SER A 108 -4.68 -5.03 4.28
C SER A 108 -4.11 -5.95 3.20
N PHE A 109 -2.80 -5.97 3.04
CA PHE A 109 -2.09 -6.85 2.11
C PHE A 109 -1.06 -7.70 2.86
N ASN A 110 -1.33 -9.00 2.96
CA ASN A 110 -0.45 -9.95 3.61
C ASN A 110 0.71 -10.33 2.67
N ILE A 111 1.94 -10.06 3.10
CA ILE A 111 3.12 -10.25 2.24
C ILE A 111 3.58 -11.70 2.13
N SER A 112 3.14 -12.58 3.05
CA SER A 112 3.53 -14.00 3.07
C SER A 112 2.79 -14.80 2.01
N ASN A 113 1.46 -14.62 1.94
CA ASN A 113 0.59 -15.33 1.01
C ASN A 113 0.07 -14.45 -0.15
N GLU A 114 0.43 -13.17 -0.16
CA GLU A 114 0.09 -12.19 -1.19
C GLU A 114 -1.43 -12.05 -1.38
N THR A 115 -2.18 -12.03 -0.27
CA THR A 115 -3.63 -11.83 -0.26
C THR A 115 -4.00 -10.46 0.26
N ASN A 116 -5.08 -9.90 -0.29
CA ASN A 116 -5.63 -8.61 0.11
C ASN A 116 -7.02 -8.74 0.72
N GLU A 117 -7.28 -7.97 1.77
CA GLU A 117 -8.57 -7.87 2.45
C GLU A 117 -8.99 -6.40 2.59
N LYS A 118 -10.28 -6.13 2.43
CA LYS A 118 -10.88 -4.82 2.66
C LYS A 118 -11.58 -4.81 4.02
N MET A 119 -11.16 -3.91 4.89
CA MET A 119 -11.69 -3.72 6.24
C MET A 119 -12.46 -2.39 6.32
N PRO A 120 -13.66 -2.36 6.94
CA PRO A 120 -14.39 -1.11 7.13
C PRO A 120 -13.63 -0.20 8.12
N LEU A 121 -13.74 1.12 7.92
CA LEU A 121 -13.24 2.07 8.91
C LEU A 121 -14.00 1.92 10.24
N PRO A 122 -13.35 2.16 11.38
CA PRO A 122 -14.03 2.15 12.68
C PRO A 122 -15.20 3.13 12.69
N VAL A 123 -16.35 2.71 13.21
CA VAL A 123 -17.49 3.61 13.41
C VAL A 123 -17.13 4.59 14.52
N THR A 124 -16.93 5.86 14.17
CA THR A 124 -16.73 6.90 15.18
C THR A 124 -18.10 7.31 15.75
N PRO A 125 -18.26 7.38 17.08
CA PRO A 125 -19.56 7.64 17.73
C PRO A 125 -20.20 9.00 17.37
N TYR A 126 -19.46 9.90 16.70
CA TYR A 126 -19.92 11.22 16.30
C TYR A 126 -20.55 11.27 14.89
N THR A 127 -20.56 10.16 14.14
CA THR A 127 -21.17 10.13 12.79
C THR A 127 -22.66 9.83 12.79
N ASN A 128 -23.27 9.60 13.96
CA ASN A 128 -24.70 9.34 14.11
C ASN A 128 -25.51 10.63 14.33
N SER A 129 -25.36 11.62 13.45
CA SER A 129 -26.30 12.75 13.40
C SER A 129 -27.44 12.45 12.43
N GLY A 130 -28.49 11.83 12.97
CA GLY A 130 -29.85 12.09 12.51
C GLY A 130 -30.49 11.08 11.56
N ARG A 131 -30.98 9.96 12.10
CA ARG A 131 -32.34 9.46 11.81
C ARG A 131 -32.96 8.87 13.08
N LYS A 132 -33.39 9.75 13.99
CA LYS A 132 -34.47 9.41 14.92
C LYS A 132 -35.77 9.65 14.17
N THR A 133 -36.34 8.61 13.58
CA THR A 133 -37.75 8.66 13.19
C THR A 133 -38.55 8.54 14.48
N LEU A 134 -39.15 9.66 14.90
CA LEU A 134 -40.18 9.69 15.92
C LEU A 134 -41.37 8.87 15.40
N LEU A 135 -41.67 7.73 16.03
CA LEU A 135 -43.02 7.19 16.01
C LEU A 135 -43.72 7.80 17.22
N SER A 136 -44.54 8.82 16.97
CA SER A 136 -45.55 9.29 17.90
C SER A 136 -46.64 8.22 18.04
N SER A 137 -47.16 8.16 19.27
CA SER A 137 -48.19 7.31 19.86
C SER A 137 -49.38 6.94 18.98
#